data_AF-A0AA96MW98-F1
#
_entry.id   AF-A0AA96MW98-F1
#
_cell.length_a   1.000
_cell.length_b   1.000
_cell.length_c   1.000
_cell.angle_alpha   90.00
_cell.angle_beta   90.00
_cell.angle_gamma   90.00
#
_symmetry.space_group_name_H-M   'P 1'
#
loop_
_entity.id
_entity.type
_entity.pdbx_description
1 polymer ?
#
loop_
_entity_poly.entity_id
_entity_poly.type
_entity_poly.pdbx_seq_one_letter_code
_entity_poly.pdbx_strand_id
1 'polypeptide(L)'
;MKIVDELYELYRHKLTGDEEDIDMLTFAFLEEMSREDLLNIIQELNNQELYDLMGLYLIESLKGKFASEDYRPQRNPNIQHRNIH
;
A
#
# COMPACT_ATOMS: atom_id res chain seq x y z
N MET A 1 10.93 8.16 12.65
CA MET A 1 10.78 6.71 12.92
C MET A 1 12.14 6.05 13.04
N LYS A 2 12.45 5.48 14.21
CA LYS A 2 13.70 4.74 14.46
C LYS A 2 14.00 3.68 13.40
N ILE A 3 12.98 2.97 12.93
CA ILE A 3 13.14 1.93 11.90
C ILE A 3 13.50 2.48 10.51
N VAL A 4 13.02 3.67 10.15
CA VAL A 4 13.40 4.30 8.88
C VAL A 4 14.87 4.72 8.93
N ASP A 5 15.31 5.25 10.08
CA ASP A 5 16.70 5.61 10.30
C ASP A 5 17.60 4.36 10.34
N GLU A 6 17.15 3.27 10.96
CA GLU A 6 17.89 2.00 11.00
C GLU A 6 17.98 1.33 9.62
N LEU A 7 16.89 1.28 8.85
CA LEU A 7 16.90 0.81 7.48
C LEU A 7 17.80 1.68 6.60
N TYR A 8 17.71 2.99 6.75
CA TYR A 8 18.58 3.92 6.04
C TYR A 8 20.05 3.64 6.38
N GLU A 9 20.42 3.47 7.65
CA GLU A 9 21.81 3.16 8.03
C GLU A 9 22.27 1.76 7.56
N LEU A 10 21.38 0.76 7.53
CA LEU A 10 21.72 -0.59 7.06
C LEU A 10 21.98 -0.63 5.54
N TYR A 11 21.27 0.22 4.78
CA TYR A 11 21.23 0.17 3.33
C TYR A 11 21.85 1.38 2.60
N ARG A 12 22.19 2.47 3.29
CA ARG A 12 22.82 3.69 2.69
C ARG A 12 24.12 3.42 1.93
N HIS A 13 24.79 2.31 2.20
CA HIS A 13 26.02 1.90 1.51
C HIS A 13 25.79 0.85 0.43
N LYS A 14 24.56 0.34 0.30
CA LYS A 14 24.14 -0.68 -0.68
C LYS A 14 23.20 -0.12 -1.75
N LEU A 15 22.55 1.00 -1.48
CA LEU A 15 21.74 1.73 -2.43
C LEU A 15 22.65 2.46 -3.42
N THR A 16 22.55 2.12 -4.71
CA THR A 16 23.10 2.94 -5.79
C THR A 16 22.36 4.28 -5.95
N GLY A 17 21.19 4.40 -5.31
CA GLY A 17 20.42 5.63 -5.17
C GLY A 17 19.20 5.72 -6.09
N ASP A 18 18.86 4.64 -6.81
CA ASP A 18 17.67 4.61 -7.68
C ASP A 18 16.42 4.17 -6.91
N GLU A 19 15.25 4.69 -7.30
CA GLU A 19 13.96 4.40 -6.63
C GLU A 19 13.63 2.90 -6.62
N GLU A 20 14.02 2.17 -7.69
CA GLU A 20 13.83 0.72 -7.78
C GLU A 20 14.60 -0.06 -6.70
N ASP A 21 15.78 0.41 -6.29
CA ASP A 21 16.57 -0.25 -5.24
C ASP A 21 15.87 -0.12 -3.87
N ILE A 22 15.18 1.00 -3.62
CA ILE A 22 14.49 1.27 -2.35
C ILE A 22 13.27 0.37 -2.20
N ASP A 23 12.49 0.22 -3.27
CA ASP A 23 11.34 -0.67 -3.27
C ASP A 23 11.77 -2.13 -3.05
N MET A 24 12.78 -2.59 -3.79
CA MET A 24 13.30 -3.96 -3.66
C MET A 24 13.81 -4.25 -2.25
N LEU A 25 14.54 -3.31 -1.64
CA LEU A 25 15.03 -3.46 -0.27
C LEU A 25 13.91 -3.45 0.76
N THR A 26 12.92 -2.58 0.57
CA THR A 26 11.75 -2.52 1.46
C THR A 26 10.99 -3.84 1.43
N PHE A 27 10.79 -4.43 0.25
CA PHE A 27 10.14 -5.73 0.12
C PHE A 27 10.97 -6.85 0.75
N ALA A 28 12.27 -6.92 0.46
CA ALA A 28 13.14 -7.95 1.04
C ALA A 28 13.16 -7.88 2.58
N PHE A 29 13.24 -6.67 3.14
CA PHE A 29 13.16 -6.45 4.58
C PHE A 29 11.84 -6.96 5.16
N LEU A 30 10.70 -6.58 4.57
CA LEU A 30 9.37 -6.99 5.04
C LEU A 30 9.14 -8.50 4.91
N GLU A 31 9.71 -9.15 3.89
CA GLU A 31 9.59 -10.60 3.65
C GLU A 31 10.29 -11.43 4.74
N GLU A 32 11.37 -10.90 5.34
CA GLU A 32 12.10 -11.52 6.44
C GLU A 32 11.41 -11.33 7.81
N MET A 33 10.43 -10.42 7.91
CA MET A 33 9.77 -10.12 9.19
C MET A 33 8.63 -11.09 9.52
N SER A 34 8.57 -11.51 10.78
CA SER A 34 7.37 -12.19 11.28
C SER A 34 6.25 -11.18 11.58
N ARG A 35 5.02 -11.69 11.70
CA ARG A 35 3.88 -10.88 12.16
C ARG A 35 4.14 -10.22 13.53
N GLU A 36 4.86 -10.89 14.42
CA GLU A 36 5.19 -10.36 15.74
C GLU A 36 6.16 -9.18 15.64
N ASP A 37 7.18 -9.29 14.78
CA ASP A 37 8.14 -8.22 14.56
C ASP A 37 7.46 -6.96 13.99
N LEU A 38 6.56 -7.14 13.02
CA LEU A 38 5.76 -6.04 12.47
C LEU A 38 4.88 -5.36 13.52
N LEU A 39 4.27 -6.13 14.44
CA LEU A 39 3.47 -5.57 15.52
C LEU A 39 4.33 -4.82 16.53
N ASN A 40 5.55 -5.29 16.81
CA ASN A 40 6.49 -4.59 17.69
C ASN A 40 6.88 -3.24 17.09
N ILE A 41 7.15 -3.18 15.78
CA ILE A 41 7.41 -1.92 15.06
C ILE A 41 6.24 -0.95 15.20
N ILE A 42 5.00 -1.42 15.00
CA ILE A 42 3.80 -0.60 15.11
C ILE A 42 3.66 -0.04 16.54
N GLN A 43 4.00 -0.82 17.57
CA GLN A 43 3.95 -0.37 18.97
C GLN A 43 4.98 0.71 19.30
N GLU A 44 6.09 0.80 18.55
CA GLU A 44 7.12 1.82 18.74
C GLU A 44 6.79 3.15 18.05
N LEU A 45 5.78 3.18 17.18
CA LEU A 45 5.35 4.40 16.49
C LEU A 45 4.77 5.40 17.47
N ASN A 46 5.12 6.67 17.30
CA ASN A 46 4.38 7.73 17.97
C ASN A 46 3.00 7.93 17.32
N ASN A 47 2.12 8.67 18.00
CA ASN A 47 0.75 8.87 17.51
C ASN A 47 0.69 9.45 16.08
N GLN A 48 1.57 10.38 15.72
CA GLN A 48 1.60 10.97 14.38
C GLN A 48 1.99 9.92 13.34
N GLU A 49 3.06 9.17 13.59
CA GLU A 49 3.53 8.08 12.71
C GLU A 49 2.47 6.99 12.53
N LEU A 50 1.74 6.65 13.60
CA LEU A 50 0.62 5.71 13.54
C LEU A 50 -0.54 6.27 12.70
N TYR A 51 -0.87 7.55 12.85
CA TYR A 51 -1.89 8.22 12.02
C TYR A 51 -1.50 8.22 10.54
N ASP A 52 -0.24 8.51 10.24
CA ASP A 52 0.28 8.54 8.87
C ASP A 52 0.24 7.13 8.24
N LEU A 53 0.68 6.10 8.97
CA LEU A 53 0.62 4.70 8.54
C LEU A 53 -0.81 4.26 8.24
N MET A 54 -1.73 4.53 9.17
CA MET A 54 -3.15 4.19 9.00
C MET A 54 -3.79 4.99 7.85
N GLY A 55 -3.43 6.26 7.70
CA GLY A 55 -3.90 7.13 6.64
C GLY A 55 -3.51 6.61 5.26
N LEU A 56 -2.23 6.26 5.06
CA LEU A 56 -1.72 5.71 3.82
C LEU A 56 -2.44 4.41 3.44
N TYR A 57 -2.54 3.47 4.39
CA TYR A 57 -3.24 2.20 4.17
C TYR A 57 -4.71 2.41 3.76
N LEU A 58 -5.43 3.30 4.46
CA LEU A 58 -6.83 3.57 4.15
C LEU A 58 -7.00 4.25 2.79
N ILE A 59 -6.15 5.23 2.45
CA ILE A 59 -6.20 5.92 1.16
C ILE A 59 -5.98 4.94 0.01
N GLU A 60 -4.92 4.12 0.07
CA GLU A 60 -4.62 3.16 -1.00
C GLU A 60 -5.71 2.08 -1.11
N SER A 61 -6.21 1.58 0.02
CA SER A 61 -7.33 0.63 0.03
C SER A 61 -8.59 1.21 -0.60
N LEU A 62 -8.90 2.48 -0.30
CA LEU A 62 -10.05 3.17 -0.87
C LEU A 62 -9.88 3.40 -2.37
N LYS A 63 -8.71 3.87 -2.82
CA LYS A 63 -8.40 4.01 -4.26
C LYS A 63 -8.60 2.69 -5.00
N GLY A 64 -8.08 1.59 -4.48
CA GLY A 64 -8.26 0.26 -5.06
C GLY A 64 -9.74 -0.14 -5.13
N LYS A 65 -10.52 0.14 -4.08
CA LYS A 65 -11.95 -0.15 -4.05
C LYS A 65 -12.73 0.67 -5.08
N PHE A 66 -12.49 1.97 -5.18
CA PHE A 66 -13.13 2.82 -6.18
C PHE A 66 -12.77 2.42 -7.61
N ALA A 67 -11.50 2.12 -7.88
CA ALA A 67 -11.07 1.61 -9.19
C ALA A 67 -11.80 0.30 -9.55
N SER A 68 -12.00 -0.60 -8.58
CA SER A 68 -12.74 -1.85 -8.81
C SER A 68 -14.26 -1.64 -9.01
N GLU A 69 -14.83 -0.60 -8.41
CA GLU A 69 -16.24 -0.23 -8.58
C GLU A 69 -16.50 0.44 -9.93
N ASP A 70 -15.59 1.27 -10.43
CA ASP A 70 -15.65 1.87 -11.77
C ASP A 70 -15.53 0.82 -12.90
N TYR A 71 -14.89 -0.32 -12.61
CA TYR A 71 -14.82 -1.48 -13.52
C TYR A 71 -16.07 -2.37 -13.51
N ARG A 72 -17.11 -2.07 -12.70
CA ARG A 72 -18.42 -2.71 -12.90
C ARG A 72 -19.04 -2.06 -14.13
N PRO A 73 -19.17 -2.76 -15.28
CA PRO A 73 -19.93 -2.22 -16.39
C PRO A 73 -21.31 -1.90 -15.83
N GLN A 74 -21.70 -0.63 -15.90
CA GLN A 74 -23.06 -0.19 -15.64
C GLN A 74 -23.97 -1.17 -16.38
N ARG A 75 -24.65 -2.05 -15.63
CA ARG A 75 -25.70 -2.91 -16.15
C ARG A 75 -26.74 -1.95 -16.69
N ASN A 76 -26.65 -1.66 -17.98
CA ASN A 76 -27.57 -0.80 -18.69
C ASN A 76 -28.84 -1.62 -18.90
N PRO A 77 -29.92 -1.44 -18.12
CA PRO A 77 -31.11 -2.27 -18.21
C PRO A 77 -32.08 -1.66 -19.21
N ASN A 78 -31.60 -1.30 -20.40
CA ASN A 78 -32.41 -0.71 -21.45
C ASN A 78 -32.05 -1.29 -22.82
N ILE A 79 -32.13 -2.61 -22.94
CA ILE A 79 -32.46 -3.19 -24.24
C ILE A 79 -33.98 -3.11 -24.36
N GLN A 80 -34.47 -1.95 -24.79
CA GLN A 80 -35.84 -1.82 -25.24
C GLN A 80 -36.00 -2.70 -26.48
N HIS A 81 -36.66 -3.84 -26.32
CA HIS A 81 -37.15 -4.66 -27.43
C HIS A 81 -38.12 -3.79 -28.25
N ARG A 82 -37.62 -3.20 -29.32
CA ARG A 82 -38.46 -2.53 -30.31
C ARG A 82 -39.11 -3.63 -31.15
N ASN A 83 -40.40 -3.84 -30.92
CA ASN A 83 -41.22 -4.73 -31.74
C ASN A 83 -41.06 -4.34 -33.22
N ILE A 84 -40.57 -5.28 -34.01
CA ILE A 84 -40.57 -5.21 -35.47
C ILE A 84 -41.81 -5.96 -35.94
N HIS A 85 -42.65 -5.23 -36.68
CA HIS A 85 -43.89 -5.68 -37.32
C HIS A 85 -43.64 -6.71 -38.41
#